data_AF-A0A938KPH9-F1
#
_entry.id   AF-A0A938KPH9-F1
#
_cell.length_a   1.000
_cell.length_b   1.000
_cell.length_c   1.000
_cell.angle_alpha   90.00
_cell.angle_beta   90.00
_cell.angle_gamma   90.00
#
_symmetry.space_group_name_H-M   'P 1'
#
loop_
_entity.id
_entity.type
_entity.pdbx_description
1 polymer ?
#
loop_
_entity_poly.entity_id
_entity_poly.type
_entity_poly.pdbx_seq_one_letter_code
_entity_poly.pdbx_strand_id
1 'polypeptide(L)'
;SWDFAVRQIIQFDRYLFEPANGLYYHNYYSDLRRPGIAHWGRANGWFALALVSLLDVLPQDHPRRAALLAIFDRQVYGLSKFQSESGLWHQLLDKTDSFLETSCSAMFTYAIARAVNEGWIERRYASIALAGWEGVRSRIDGEGAILGVCRQTGIGDTLSFYYRRETPHNDFHATGTIIRAGLEVIRLKEAMKK
;
A
#
# COMPACT_ATOMS: atom_id res chain seq x y z
N SER A 1 19.16 5.75 13.64
CA SER A 1 19.32 4.41 14.26
C SER A 1 18.12 3.55 13.93
N TRP A 2 18.25 2.22 14.06
CA TRP A 2 17.12 1.29 13.87
C TRP A 2 15.97 1.56 14.84
N ASP A 3 16.27 1.83 16.11
CA ASP A 3 15.27 2.19 17.13
C ASP A 3 14.42 3.40 16.75
N PHE A 4 15.05 4.39 16.11
CA PHE A 4 14.33 5.57 15.65
C PHE A 4 13.34 5.21 14.53
N ALA A 5 13.79 4.46 13.51
CA ALA A 5 12.94 4.06 12.39
C ALA A 5 11.75 3.18 12.85
N VAL A 6 12.01 2.20 13.72
CA VAL A 6 10.98 1.35 14.34
C VAL A 6 9.98 2.20 15.11
N ARG A 7 10.47 3.16 15.92
CA ARG A 7 9.60 4.04 16.71
C ARG A 7 8.70 4.90 15.82
N GLN A 8 9.20 5.39 14.68
CA GLN A 8 8.37 6.14 13.74
C GLN A 8 7.21 5.28 13.24
N ILE A 9 7.46 4.06 12.72
CA ILE A 9 6.38 3.17 12.25
C ILE A 9 5.33 2.91 13.33
N ILE A 10 5.77 2.61 14.56
CA ILE A 10 4.85 2.30 15.67
C ILE A 10 4.02 3.51 16.08
N GLN A 11 4.57 4.73 15.99
CA GLN A 11 3.82 5.94 16.28
C GLN A 11 2.85 6.28 15.16
N PHE A 12 3.27 6.16 13.90
CA PHE A 12 2.37 6.29 12.75
C PHE A 12 1.19 5.33 12.87
N ASP A 13 1.48 4.08 13.22
CA ASP A 13 0.46 3.06 13.48
C ASP A 13 -0.54 3.51 14.54
N ARG A 14 -0.02 3.94 15.70
CA ARG A 14 -0.84 4.41 16.83
C ARG A 14 -1.74 5.59 16.49
N TYR A 15 -1.28 6.55 15.69
CA TYR A 15 -2.03 7.77 15.41
C TYR A 15 -2.98 7.68 14.22
N LEU A 16 -2.68 6.82 13.25
CA LEU A 16 -3.38 6.80 11.96
C LEU A 16 -4.24 5.56 11.75
N PHE A 17 -3.97 4.46 12.45
CA PHE A 17 -4.72 3.22 12.24
C PHE A 17 -6.17 3.34 12.72
N GLU A 18 -7.11 2.98 11.85
CA GLU A 18 -8.52 2.84 12.17
C GLU A 18 -8.89 1.35 12.34
N PRO A 19 -9.23 0.91 13.56
CA PRO A 19 -9.56 -0.51 13.80
C PRO A 19 -10.82 -0.98 13.08
N ALA A 20 -11.80 -0.10 12.82
CA ALA A 20 -13.09 -0.46 12.26
C ALA A 20 -12.97 -1.05 10.83
N ASN A 21 -12.14 -0.43 9.99
CA ASN A 21 -11.90 -0.91 8.62
C ASN A 21 -10.49 -1.50 8.45
N GLY A 22 -9.57 -1.33 9.39
CA GLY A 22 -8.20 -1.84 9.29
C GLY A 22 -7.33 -1.02 8.32
N LEU A 23 -7.67 0.25 8.09
CA LEU A 23 -6.96 1.16 7.20
C LEU A 23 -6.26 2.27 7.99
N TYR A 24 -5.48 3.10 7.30
CA TYR A 24 -4.83 4.27 7.89
C TYR A 24 -5.43 5.55 7.34
N TYR A 25 -5.71 6.49 8.24
CA TYR A 25 -5.97 7.87 7.88
C TYR A 25 -4.73 8.49 7.23
N HIS A 26 -4.95 9.37 6.24
CA HIS A 26 -3.86 10.07 5.55
C HIS A 26 -2.98 10.88 6.51
N ASN A 27 -3.58 11.50 7.53
CA ASN A 27 -2.87 12.41 8.43
C ASN A 27 -3.46 12.43 9.83
N TYR A 28 -2.72 13.02 10.76
CA TYR A 28 -3.14 13.32 12.12
C TYR A 28 -2.91 14.81 12.39
N TYR A 29 -3.95 15.51 12.84
CA TYR A 29 -3.87 16.91 13.25
C TYR A 29 -3.49 16.95 14.74
N SER A 30 -2.24 17.32 15.04
CA SER A 30 -1.71 17.30 16.40
C SER A 30 -2.31 18.38 17.31
N ASP A 31 -2.62 19.53 16.74
CA ASP A 31 -3.33 20.65 17.35
C ASP A 31 -4.77 20.28 17.74
N LEU A 32 -5.48 19.58 16.85
CA LEU A 32 -6.85 19.11 17.08
C LEU A 32 -6.92 17.75 17.77
N ARG A 33 -5.78 17.08 17.96
CA ARG A 33 -5.62 15.74 18.55
C ARG A 33 -6.55 14.69 17.94
N ARG A 34 -6.74 14.73 16.61
CA ARG A 34 -7.60 13.80 15.87
C ARG A 34 -7.01 13.42 14.52
N PRO A 35 -7.32 12.23 13.98
CA PRO A 35 -6.98 11.90 12.61
C PRO A 35 -7.72 12.83 11.62
N GLY A 36 -7.23 12.83 10.38
CA GLY A 36 -7.96 13.36 9.25
C GLY A 36 -9.18 12.52 8.90
N ILE A 37 -9.69 12.67 7.69
CA ILE A 37 -10.97 12.09 7.29
C ILE A 37 -10.86 11.02 6.20
N ALA A 38 -9.68 10.86 5.60
CA ALA A 38 -9.52 10.12 4.35
C ALA A 38 -8.62 8.90 4.51
N HIS A 39 -9.10 7.74 4.07
CA HIS A 39 -8.33 6.53 3.84
C HIS A 39 -7.71 6.55 2.44
N TRP A 40 -6.82 7.51 2.21
CA TRP A 40 -6.22 7.70 0.89
C TRP A 40 -5.27 6.56 0.53
N GLY A 41 -5.50 5.92 -0.63
CA GLY A 41 -4.81 4.73 -1.07
C GLY A 41 -3.30 4.89 -1.11
N ARG A 42 -2.79 5.97 -1.73
CA ARG A 42 -1.33 6.14 -1.84
C ARG A 42 -0.65 6.43 -0.50
N ALA A 43 -1.30 7.11 0.45
CA ALA A 43 -0.76 7.26 1.80
C ALA A 43 -0.63 5.91 2.53
N ASN A 44 -1.65 5.06 2.41
CA ASN A 44 -1.60 3.69 2.91
C ASN A 44 -0.49 2.88 2.22
N GLY A 45 -0.31 3.07 0.91
CA GLY A 45 0.76 2.47 0.13
C GLY A 45 2.14 2.88 0.62
N TRP A 46 2.36 4.17 0.91
CA TRP A 46 3.64 4.65 1.45
C TRP A 46 3.96 4.04 2.80
N PHE A 47 2.95 3.90 3.66
CA PHE A 47 3.13 3.22 4.94
C PHE A 47 3.54 1.76 4.74
N ALA A 48 2.88 1.02 3.85
CA ALA A 48 3.23 -0.37 3.52
C ALA A 48 4.67 -0.48 2.98
N LEU A 49 5.06 0.42 2.05
CA LEU A 49 6.41 0.46 1.49
C LEU A 49 7.48 0.75 2.54
N ALA A 50 7.24 1.72 3.43
CA ALA A 50 8.17 2.07 4.50
C ALA A 50 8.37 0.88 5.45
N LEU A 51 7.29 0.15 5.74
CA LEU A 51 7.31 -1.00 6.62
C LEU A 51 8.12 -2.17 6.04
N VAL A 52 7.85 -2.56 4.79
CA VAL A 52 8.62 -3.63 4.13
C VAL A 52 10.08 -3.24 3.90
N SER A 53 10.33 -1.98 3.54
CA SER A 53 11.72 -1.50 3.34
C SER A 53 12.50 -1.47 4.65
N LEU A 54 11.86 -1.17 5.79
CA LEU A 54 12.50 -1.28 7.09
C LEU A 54 12.75 -2.75 7.45
N LEU A 55 11.78 -3.65 7.23
CA LEU A 55 11.93 -5.08 7.50
C LEU A 55 13.06 -5.74 6.70
N ASP A 56 13.35 -5.24 5.49
CA ASP A 56 14.46 -5.71 4.65
C ASP A 56 15.85 -5.46 5.27
N VAL A 57 16.01 -4.36 6.02
CA VAL A 57 17.31 -3.92 6.55
C VAL A 57 17.42 -4.06 8.08
N LEU A 58 16.31 -4.26 8.77
CA LEU A 58 16.28 -4.41 10.23
C LEU A 58 16.93 -5.73 10.65
N PRO A 59 17.81 -5.73 11.69
CA PRO A 59 18.35 -6.97 12.24
C PRO A 59 17.24 -7.96 12.60
N GLN A 60 17.43 -9.24 12.25
CA GLN A 60 16.43 -10.29 12.43
C GLN A 60 16.08 -10.51 13.91
N ASP A 61 17.04 -10.28 14.80
CA ASP A 61 16.96 -10.37 16.26
C ASP A 61 16.52 -9.05 16.93
N HIS A 62 16.21 -8.00 16.15
CA HIS A 62 15.77 -6.74 16.71
C HIS A 62 14.50 -6.93 17.55
N PRO A 63 14.46 -6.48 18.83
CA PRO A 63 13.40 -6.84 19.79
C PRO A 63 12.00 -6.38 19.39
N ARG A 64 11.90 -5.43 18.45
CA ARG A 64 10.63 -4.89 17.93
C ARG A 64 10.24 -5.39 16.55
N ARG A 65 11.01 -6.29 15.93
CA ARG A 65 10.72 -6.81 14.59
C ARG A 65 9.35 -7.50 14.52
N ALA A 66 9.01 -8.29 15.53
CA ALA A 66 7.70 -8.95 15.64
C ALA A 66 6.54 -7.95 15.64
N ALA A 67 6.70 -6.78 16.28
CA ALA A 67 5.67 -5.75 16.27
C ALA A 67 5.45 -5.17 14.87
N LEU A 68 6.51 -4.98 14.08
CA LEU A 68 6.39 -4.51 12.70
C LEU A 68 5.68 -5.54 11.81
N LEU A 69 6.02 -6.82 11.94
CA LEU A 69 5.35 -7.90 11.22
C LEU A 69 3.85 -7.93 11.54
N ALA A 70 3.47 -7.80 12.81
CA ALA A 70 2.07 -7.76 13.22
C ALA A 70 1.32 -6.52 12.67
N ILE A 71 1.96 -5.35 12.63
CA ILE A 71 1.37 -4.14 12.01
C ILE A 71 1.14 -4.36 10.52
N PHE A 72 2.12 -4.96 9.83
CA PHE A 72 2.02 -5.21 8.40
C PHE A 72 0.93 -6.25 8.07
N ASP A 73 0.90 -7.38 8.79
CA ASP A 73 -0.13 -8.40 8.60
C ASP A 73 -1.55 -7.84 8.81
N ARG A 74 -1.72 -7.00 9.85
CA ARG A 74 -2.98 -6.28 10.09
C ARG A 74 -3.35 -5.33 8.95
N GLN A 75 -2.38 -4.61 8.39
CA GLN A 75 -2.61 -3.74 7.23
C GLN A 75 -3.03 -4.57 6.01
N VAL A 76 -2.36 -5.69 5.73
CA VAL A 76 -2.70 -6.57 4.59
C VAL A 76 -4.11 -7.12 4.74
N TYR A 77 -4.52 -7.54 5.94
CA TYR A 77 -5.90 -7.94 6.22
C TYR A 77 -6.90 -6.77 6.03
N GLY A 78 -6.53 -5.55 6.40
CA GLY A 78 -7.30 -4.35 6.10
C GLY A 78 -7.53 -4.19 4.60
N LEU A 79 -6.44 -4.15 3.83
CA LEU A 79 -6.44 -3.95 2.38
C LEU A 79 -7.19 -5.06 1.63
N SER A 80 -7.12 -6.32 2.10
CA SER A 80 -7.78 -7.45 1.44
C SER A 80 -9.30 -7.31 1.35
N LYS A 81 -9.91 -6.55 2.28
CA LYS A 81 -11.36 -6.32 2.30
C LYS A 81 -11.82 -5.30 1.24
N PHE A 82 -10.89 -4.53 0.67
CA PHE A 82 -11.18 -3.40 -0.21
C PHE A 82 -10.54 -3.54 -1.61
N GLN A 83 -10.01 -4.73 -1.94
CA GLN A 83 -9.55 -5.01 -3.29
C GLN A 83 -10.77 -5.14 -4.22
N SER A 84 -10.76 -4.43 -5.34
CA SER A 84 -11.83 -4.51 -6.33
C SER A 84 -11.75 -5.81 -7.13
N GLU A 85 -12.81 -6.13 -7.87
CA GLU A 85 -12.84 -7.29 -8.78
C GLU A 85 -11.75 -7.23 -9.86
N SER A 86 -11.31 -6.03 -10.24
CA SER A 86 -10.21 -5.84 -11.19
C SER A 86 -8.83 -6.08 -10.56
N GLY A 87 -8.77 -6.42 -9.27
CA GLY A 87 -7.55 -6.54 -8.48
C GLY A 87 -6.95 -5.21 -8.02
N LEU A 88 -7.50 -4.07 -8.42
CA LEU A 88 -7.01 -2.74 -8.05
C LEU A 88 -7.65 -2.25 -6.73
N TRP A 89 -7.12 -1.16 -6.19
CA TRP A 89 -7.70 -0.44 -5.06
C TRP A 89 -8.19 0.93 -5.50
N HIS A 90 -9.19 1.41 -4.78
CA HIS A 90 -9.78 2.72 -4.98
C HIS A 90 -8.89 3.84 -4.39
N GLN A 91 -8.98 5.04 -4.97
CA GLN A 91 -8.31 6.25 -4.50
C GLN A 91 -8.60 6.50 -3.02
N LEU A 92 -9.87 6.40 -2.62
CA LEU A 92 -10.29 6.27 -1.23
C LEU A 92 -10.67 4.80 -1.01
N LEU A 93 -9.89 4.12 -0.19
CA LEU A 93 -9.93 2.65 -0.09
C LEU A 93 -11.31 2.12 0.32
N ASP A 94 -11.99 2.84 1.21
CA ASP A 94 -13.32 2.49 1.74
C ASP A 94 -14.48 3.09 0.94
N LYS A 95 -14.22 3.58 -0.28
CA LYS A 95 -15.18 4.26 -1.16
C LYS A 95 -15.11 3.69 -2.58
N THR A 96 -15.95 2.71 -2.86
CA THR A 96 -16.02 2.02 -4.16
C THR A 96 -16.54 2.90 -5.31
N ASP A 97 -17.11 4.05 -4.99
CA ASP A 97 -17.52 5.09 -5.93
C ASP A 97 -16.40 6.08 -6.28
N SER A 98 -15.23 6.00 -5.62
CA SER A 98 -14.02 6.71 -6.04
C SER A 98 -13.30 5.95 -7.16
N PHE A 99 -12.45 6.61 -7.94
CA PHE A 99 -11.78 5.94 -9.06
C PHE A 99 -10.74 4.91 -8.58
N LEU A 100 -10.49 3.87 -9.39
CA LEU A 100 -9.41 2.91 -9.15
C LEU A 100 -8.06 3.57 -9.44
N GLU A 101 -7.11 3.45 -8.51
CA GLU A 101 -5.85 4.18 -8.55
C GLU A 101 -4.65 3.22 -8.68
N THR A 102 -3.84 3.46 -9.72
CA THR A 102 -2.81 2.50 -10.14
C THR A 102 -1.58 2.51 -9.24
N SER A 103 -1.17 3.67 -8.73
CA SER A 103 0.07 3.75 -7.92
C SER A 103 -0.08 3.04 -6.58
N CYS A 104 -1.15 3.27 -5.83
CA CYS A 104 -1.40 2.58 -4.57
C CYS A 104 -1.54 1.08 -4.78
N SER A 105 -2.22 0.65 -5.85
CA SER A 105 -2.38 -0.75 -6.20
C SER A 105 -1.02 -1.42 -6.47
N ALA A 106 -0.11 -0.74 -7.17
CA ALA A 106 1.25 -1.23 -7.39
C ALA A 106 2.06 -1.31 -6.08
N MET A 107 1.92 -0.33 -5.18
CA MET A 107 2.57 -0.32 -3.87
C MET A 107 2.11 -1.49 -2.99
N PHE A 108 0.80 -1.74 -2.93
CA PHE A 108 0.23 -2.86 -2.18
C PHE A 108 0.67 -4.19 -2.77
N THR A 109 0.60 -4.33 -4.10
CA THR A 109 1.04 -5.53 -4.82
C THR A 109 2.50 -5.85 -4.51
N TYR A 110 3.39 -4.86 -4.62
CA TYR A 110 4.80 -5.04 -4.28
C TYR A 110 4.99 -5.45 -2.82
N ALA A 111 4.40 -4.71 -1.87
CA ALA A 111 4.62 -4.94 -0.46
C ALA A 111 4.12 -6.33 -0.03
N ILE A 112 2.94 -6.75 -0.51
CA ILE A 112 2.37 -8.06 -0.20
C ILE A 112 3.22 -9.17 -0.84
N ALA A 113 3.57 -9.04 -2.13
CA ALA A 113 4.40 -10.04 -2.80
C ALA A 113 5.77 -10.21 -2.11
N ARG A 114 6.43 -9.10 -1.76
CA ARG A 114 7.68 -9.09 -1.00
C ARG A 114 7.53 -9.84 0.32
N ALA A 115 6.53 -9.48 1.12
CA ALA A 115 6.34 -10.08 2.43
C ALA A 115 6.01 -11.57 2.38
N VAL A 116 5.26 -12.02 1.37
CA VAL A 116 5.04 -13.46 1.13
C VAL A 116 6.34 -14.16 0.74
N ASN A 117 7.11 -13.58 -0.20
CA ASN A 117 8.37 -14.15 -0.67
C ASN A 117 9.42 -14.27 0.43
N GLU A 118 9.43 -13.34 1.40
CA GLU A 118 10.33 -13.36 2.55
C GLU A 118 9.78 -14.17 3.74
N GLY A 119 8.59 -14.76 3.61
CA GLY A 119 7.97 -15.55 4.68
C GLY A 119 7.53 -14.73 5.90
N TRP A 120 7.29 -13.43 5.71
CA TRP A 120 6.88 -12.50 6.78
C TRP A 120 5.38 -12.59 7.09
N ILE A 121 4.57 -12.95 6.09
CA ILE A 121 3.13 -13.14 6.22
C ILE A 121 2.72 -14.47 5.57
N GLU A 122 1.48 -14.91 5.85
CA GLU A 122 0.97 -16.19 5.35
C GLU A 122 0.93 -16.26 3.80
N ARG A 123 1.29 -17.43 3.26
CA ARG A 123 1.30 -17.70 1.82
C ARG A 123 -0.07 -17.50 1.15
N ARG A 124 -1.18 -17.58 1.90
CA ARG A 124 -2.53 -17.32 1.38
C ARG A 124 -2.69 -15.92 0.79
N TYR A 125 -1.90 -14.93 1.26
CA TYR A 125 -1.94 -13.57 0.74
C TYR A 125 -1.31 -13.43 -0.66
N ALA A 126 -0.67 -14.49 -1.19
CA ALA A 126 -0.17 -14.52 -2.56
C ALA A 126 -1.27 -14.23 -3.59
N SER A 127 -2.49 -14.72 -3.38
CA SER A 127 -3.61 -14.50 -4.30
C SER A 127 -3.93 -13.01 -4.46
N ILE A 128 -3.86 -12.23 -3.37
CA ILE A 128 -4.08 -10.78 -3.37
C ILE A 128 -3.04 -10.08 -4.24
N ALA A 129 -1.76 -10.42 -4.07
CA ALA A 129 -0.68 -9.82 -4.85
C ALA A 129 -0.77 -10.20 -6.34
N LEU A 130 -1.13 -11.44 -6.64
CA LEU A 130 -1.31 -11.90 -8.02
C LEU A 130 -2.49 -11.19 -8.71
N ALA A 131 -3.63 -11.05 -8.02
CA ALA A 131 -4.76 -10.27 -8.53
C ALA A 131 -4.39 -8.79 -8.70
N GLY A 132 -3.68 -8.21 -7.73
CA GLY A 132 -3.16 -6.85 -7.79
C GLY A 132 -2.26 -6.61 -9.00
N TRP A 133 -1.40 -7.57 -9.32
CA TRP A 133 -0.56 -7.52 -10.50
C TRP A 133 -1.34 -7.54 -11.81
N GLU A 134 -2.35 -8.40 -11.95
CA GLU A 134 -3.17 -8.41 -13.17
C GLU A 134 -3.92 -7.08 -13.34
N GLY A 135 -4.43 -6.51 -12.24
CA GLY A 135 -5.02 -5.18 -12.24
C GLY A 135 -4.04 -4.09 -12.68
N VAL A 136 -2.85 -4.04 -12.08
CA VAL A 136 -1.82 -3.03 -12.41
C VAL A 136 -1.34 -3.18 -13.86
N ARG A 137 -1.11 -4.41 -14.32
CA ARG A 137 -0.69 -4.70 -15.70
C ARG A 137 -1.72 -4.24 -16.72
N SER A 138 -3.02 -4.34 -16.40
CA SER A 138 -4.08 -3.83 -17.27
C SER A 138 -4.10 -2.30 -17.44
N ARG A 139 -3.35 -1.57 -16.61
CA ARG A 139 -3.22 -0.11 -16.64
C ARG A 139 -2.00 0.39 -17.42
N ILE A 140 -1.29 -0.52 -18.09
CA ILE A 140 -0.19 -0.22 -18.99
C ILE A 140 -0.70 -0.47 -20.41
N ASP A 141 -0.72 0.56 -21.25
CA ASP A 141 -1.17 0.45 -22.64
C ASP A 141 -0.09 -0.15 -23.57
N GLY A 142 -0.40 -0.27 -24.86
CA GLY A 142 0.49 -0.89 -25.85
C GLY A 142 1.79 -0.10 -26.08
N GLU A 143 1.77 1.20 -25.79
CA GLU A 143 2.88 2.13 -25.89
C GLU A 143 3.68 2.22 -24.57
N GLY A 144 3.25 1.51 -23.53
CA GLY A 144 3.88 1.48 -22.22
C GLY A 144 3.48 2.63 -21.31
N ALA A 145 2.47 3.42 -21.66
CA ALA A 145 1.98 4.49 -20.82
C ALA A 145 1.15 3.94 -19.65
N ILE A 146 1.37 4.52 -18.47
CA ILE A 146 0.70 4.13 -17.23
C ILE A 146 -0.51 5.03 -17.02
N LEU A 147 -1.67 4.41 -16.90
CA LEU A 147 -2.97 5.06 -16.75
C LEU A 147 -3.44 5.04 -15.28
N GLY A 148 -4.34 5.95 -14.91
CA GLY A 148 -5.02 5.91 -13.61
C GLY A 148 -4.14 6.25 -12.40
N VAL A 149 -3.04 6.99 -12.60
CA VAL A 149 -2.15 7.41 -11.52
C VAL A 149 -2.61 8.76 -10.99
N CYS A 150 -2.99 8.83 -9.71
CA CYS A 150 -3.39 10.09 -9.08
C CYS A 150 -2.17 11.02 -8.98
N ARG A 151 -2.27 12.25 -9.48
CA ARG A 151 -1.21 13.27 -9.33
C ARG A 151 -0.83 13.52 -7.87
N GLN A 152 0.32 14.17 -7.64
CA GLN A 152 0.72 14.61 -6.28
C GLN A 152 -0.44 15.29 -5.56
N THR A 153 -0.69 14.86 -4.32
CA THR A 153 -1.87 15.23 -3.53
C THR A 153 -1.43 15.44 -2.09
N GLY A 154 -1.75 16.61 -1.55
CA GLY A 154 -1.53 16.96 -0.14
C GLY A 154 -2.70 16.56 0.75
N ILE A 155 -2.71 17.07 1.98
CA ILE A 155 -3.82 16.86 2.91
C ILE A 155 -5.00 17.75 2.47
N GLY A 156 -6.16 17.13 2.27
CA GLY A 156 -7.41 17.83 2.02
C GLY A 156 -8.38 17.72 3.20
N ASP A 157 -9.14 18.79 3.43
CA ASP A 157 -10.12 18.88 4.53
C ASP A 157 -11.51 18.32 4.17
N THR A 158 -11.71 17.88 2.93
CA THR A 158 -12.96 17.26 2.46
C THR A 158 -12.68 15.99 1.67
N LEU A 159 -13.61 15.02 1.69
CA LEU A 159 -13.48 13.84 0.84
C LEU A 159 -13.50 14.21 -0.64
N SER A 160 -14.34 15.18 -1.03
CA SER A 160 -14.44 15.70 -2.40
C SER A 160 -13.09 16.13 -2.99
N PHE A 161 -12.17 16.63 -2.15
CA PHE A 161 -10.80 16.93 -2.58
C PHE A 161 -10.08 15.69 -3.14
N TYR A 162 -10.21 14.54 -2.48
CA TYR A 162 -9.59 13.28 -2.90
C TYR A 162 -10.29 12.66 -4.11
N TYR A 163 -11.63 12.77 -4.20
CA TYR A 163 -12.40 12.29 -5.35
C TYR A 163 -12.04 13.02 -6.65
N ARG A 164 -11.77 14.32 -6.57
CA ARG A 164 -11.55 15.17 -7.75
C ARG A 164 -10.08 15.25 -8.19
N ARG A 165 -9.20 14.40 -7.64
CA ARG A 165 -7.80 14.41 -8.05
C ARG A 165 -7.67 13.89 -9.48
N GLU A 166 -6.93 14.64 -10.28
CA GLU A 166 -6.66 14.27 -11.67
C GLU A 166 -5.74 13.06 -11.75
N THR A 167 -5.92 12.28 -12.81
CA THR A 167 -5.08 11.14 -13.15
C THR A 167 -4.37 11.36 -14.48
N PRO A 168 -3.33 12.23 -14.52
CA PRO A 168 -2.55 12.43 -15.74
C PRO A 168 -1.89 11.12 -16.16
N HIS A 169 -1.77 10.92 -17.48
CA HIS A 169 -1.04 9.77 -18.01
C HIS A 169 0.44 9.92 -17.67
N ASN A 170 1.13 8.80 -17.41
CA ASN A 170 2.57 8.75 -17.16
C ASN A 170 3.07 9.59 -15.98
N ASP A 171 2.24 9.75 -14.95
CA ASP A 171 2.72 10.31 -13.71
C ASP A 171 3.76 9.36 -13.08
N PHE A 172 4.97 9.90 -12.88
CA PHE A 172 6.16 9.14 -12.49
C PHE A 172 6.06 8.47 -11.11
N HIS A 173 5.07 8.83 -10.27
CA HIS A 173 4.93 8.28 -8.93
C HIS A 173 4.59 6.78 -8.94
N ALA A 174 4.11 6.22 -10.06
CA ALA A 174 3.80 4.79 -10.17
C ALA A 174 4.95 3.95 -10.75
N THR A 175 5.80 4.52 -11.60
CA THR A 175 6.75 3.76 -12.45
C THR A 175 7.68 2.86 -11.63
N GLY A 176 8.33 3.42 -10.61
CA GLY A 176 9.26 2.65 -9.77
C GLY A 176 8.55 1.52 -9.01
N THR A 177 7.34 1.76 -8.52
CA THR A 177 6.57 0.76 -7.77
C THR A 177 6.03 -0.35 -8.66
N ILE A 178 5.65 -0.04 -9.91
CA ILE A 178 5.19 -1.04 -10.88
C ILE A 178 6.33 -2.01 -11.23
N ILE A 179 7.53 -1.49 -11.49
CA ILE A 179 8.70 -2.32 -11.81
C ILE A 179 9.01 -3.25 -10.63
N ARG A 180 9.06 -2.70 -9.40
CA ARG A 180 9.29 -3.50 -8.18
C ARG A 180 8.21 -4.57 -7.98
N ALA A 181 6.94 -4.21 -8.20
CA ALA A 181 5.82 -5.15 -8.10
C ALA A 181 5.97 -6.30 -9.09
N GLY A 182 6.29 -6.01 -10.36
CA GLY A 182 6.49 -7.04 -11.39
C GLY A 182 7.61 -8.02 -11.03
N LEU A 183 8.74 -7.50 -10.55
CA LEU A 183 9.89 -8.33 -10.14
C LEU A 183 9.54 -9.27 -8.98
N GLU A 184 8.88 -8.78 -7.93
CA GLU A 184 8.49 -9.63 -6.80
C GLU A 184 7.39 -10.62 -7.18
N VAL A 185 6.49 -10.27 -8.10
CA VAL A 185 5.46 -11.18 -8.60
C VAL A 185 6.05 -12.30 -9.46
N ILE A 186 7.08 -12.03 -10.27
CA ILE A 186 7.81 -13.08 -11.00
C ILE A 186 8.41 -14.07 -10.00
N ARG A 187 9.13 -13.57 -9.00
CA ARG A 187 9.72 -14.39 -7.93
C ARG A 187 8.65 -15.21 -7.17
N LEU A 188 7.50 -14.60 -6.88
CA LEU A 188 6.37 -15.28 -6.23
C LEU A 188 5.82 -16.42 -7.08
N LYS A 189 5.57 -16.17 -8.37
CA LYS A 189 5.09 -17.19 -9.31
C LYS A 189 6.08 -18.36 -9.45
N GLU A 190 7.38 -18.10 -9.43
CA GLU A 190 8.42 -19.13 -9.44
C GLU A 190 8.45 -19.95 -8.15
N ALA A 191 8.36 -19.30 -6.99
CA ALA A 191 8.31 -19.98 -5.69
C ALA A 191 7.06 -20.85 -5.55
N MET A 192 5.95 -20.49 -6.22
CA MET A 192 4.70 -21.25 -6.18
C MET A 192 4.68 -22.50 -7.06
N LYS A 193 5.61 -22.65 -8.01
CA LYS A 193 5.75 -23.85 -8.85
C LYS A 193 6.52 -24.97 -8.16
N LYS A 194 7.22 -24.66 -7.06
CA LYS A 194 7.95 -25.61 -6.22
C LYS A 194 7.06 -26.11 -5.09
#